data_AF-A0A3D0VHA9-F1
#
_entry.id   AF-A0A3D0VHA9-F1
#
_cell.length_a   1.000
_cell.length_b   1.000
_cell.length_c   1.000
_cell.angle_alpha   90.00
_cell.angle_beta   90.00
_cell.angle_gamma   90.00
#
_symmetry.space_group_name_H-M   'P 1'
#
loop_
_entity.id
_entity.type
_entity.pdbx_description
1 polymer ?
#
loop_
_entity_poly.entity_id
_entity_poly.type
_entity_poly.pdbx_seq_one_letter_code
_entity_poly.pdbx_strand_id
1 'polypeptide(L)' 'MPTTLFRFATAGSVDDGKSTLVGRLLHDSKAILADTLDAVARTSADRGFGGAGATGTQAIDLALLTDGLRAEREQG' A
#
# COMPACT_ATOMS: atom_id res chain seq x y z
N MET A 1 19.70 -3.12 -21.66
CA MET A 1 18.32 -2.77 -22.04
C MET A 1 18.05 -1.39 -21.49
N PRO A 2 17.76 -0.37 -22.32
CA PRO A 2 17.35 0.93 -21.80
C PRO A 2 16.08 0.74 -20.97
N THR A 3 16.05 1.30 -19.76
CA THR A 3 14.87 1.27 -18.90
C THR A 3 13.82 2.22 -19.46
N THR A 4 12.81 1.66 -20.12
CA THR A 4 11.66 2.44 -20.58
C THR A 4 10.79 2.81 -19.39
N LEU A 5 10.49 4.10 -19.24
CA LEU A 5 9.58 4.57 -18.19
C LEU A 5 8.17 4.03 -18.44
N PHE A 6 7.66 3.25 -17.48
CA PHE A 6 6.26 2.80 -17.46
C PHE A 6 5.44 3.74 -16.57
N ARG A 7 4.35 4.29 -17.11
CA ARG A 7 3.40 5.13 -16.37
C ARG A 7 2.10 4.36 -16.22
N PHE A 8 1.60 4.29 -14.99
CA PHE A 8 0.40 3.55 -14.62
C PHE A 8 -0.50 4.43 -13.76
N ALA A 9 -1.81 4.29 -13.96
CA ALA A 9 -2.83 4.95 -13.15
C ALA A 9 -4.03 4.00 -12.98
N THR A 10 -4.64 4.03 -11.80
CA THR A 10 -5.86 3.29 -11.48
C THR A 10 -7.04 4.25 -11.35
N ALA A 11 -8.20 3.91 -11.90
CA ALA A 11 -9.45 4.64 -11.74
C ALA A 11 -10.60 3.65 -11.46
N GLY A 12 -11.65 4.11 -10.76
CA GLY A 12 -12.74 3.26 -10.27
C GLY A 12 -13.41 3.85 -9.02
N SER A 13 -14.56 3.30 -8.64
CA SER A 13 -15.38 3.69 -7.49
C SER A 13 -14.62 3.57 -6.16
N VAL A 14 -15.13 4.22 -5.11
CA VAL A 14 -14.70 3.96 -3.73
C VAL A 14 -14.84 2.45 -3.46
N ASP A 15 -13.89 1.88 -2.71
CA ASP A 15 -13.80 0.45 -2.36
C ASP A 15 -13.46 -0.56 -3.48
N ASP A 16 -13.22 -0.11 -4.72
CA ASP A 16 -12.75 -0.98 -5.83
C ASP A 16 -11.29 -1.49 -5.65
N GLY A 17 -10.65 -1.27 -4.50
CA GLY A 17 -9.32 -1.79 -4.20
C GLY A 17 -8.14 -1.13 -4.94
N LYS A 18 -8.34 0.04 -5.57
CA LYS A 18 -7.29 0.80 -6.29
C LYS A 18 -6.03 1.03 -5.46
N SER A 19 -6.21 1.53 -4.23
CA SER A 19 -5.12 1.79 -3.28
C SER A 19 -4.38 0.50 -2.90
N THR A 20 -5.12 -0.59 -2.68
CA THR A 20 -4.56 -1.92 -2.41
C THR A 20 -3.72 -2.43 -3.59
N LEU A 21 -4.19 -2.24 -4.83
CA LEU A 21 -3.45 -2.63 -6.03
C LEU A 21 -2.13 -1.85 -6.16
N VAL A 22 -2.17 -0.53 -5.98
CA VAL A 22 -0.95 0.30 -6.02
C VAL A 22 0.01 -0.10 -4.91
N GLY A 23 -0.48 -0.27 -3.68
CA GLY A 23 0.33 -0.71 -2.54
C GLY A 23 0.96 -2.09 -2.78
N ARG A 24 0.23 -3.01 -3.41
CA ARG A 24 0.74 -4.34 -3.78
C ARG A 24 1.83 -4.28 -4.84
N LEU A 25 1.67 -3.45 -5.87
CA LEU A 25 2.70 -3.25 -6.88
C LEU A 25 3.98 -2.67 -6.26
N LEU A 26 3.87 -1.70 -5.35
CA LEU A 26 5.01 -1.15 -4.62
C LEU A 26 5.71 -2.20 -3.76
N HIS A 27 4.93 -3.04 -3.05
CA HIS A 27 5.45 -4.12 -2.24
C HIS A 27 6.19 -5.17 -3.08
N ASP A 28 5.56 -5.68 -4.14
CA ASP A 28 6.11 -6.76 -4.95
C ASP A 28 7.30 -6.30 -5.81
N SER A 29 7.35 -5.02 -6.16
CA SER A 29 8.53 -4.40 -6.80
C SER A 29 9.66 -4.06 -5.84
N LYS A 30 9.48 -4.31 -4.52
CA LYS A 30 10.44 -3.95 -3.45
C LYS A 30 10.76 -2.45 -3.44
N ALA A 31 9.79 -1.62 -3.80
CA ALA A 31 9.92 -0.17 -3.85
C ALA A 31 9.57 0.52 -2.53
N ILE A 32 9.30 -0.24 -1.46
CA ILE A 32 8.93 0.26 -0.13
C ILE A 32 10.16 0.15 0.79
N LEU A 33 10.48 1.22 1.49
CA LEU A 33 11.51 1.22 2.53
C LEU A 33 11.06 0.38 3.74
N ALA A 34 12.00 -0.33 4.37
CA ALA A 34 11.71 -1.20 5.51
C ALA A 34 10.97 -0.47 6.65
N ASP A 35 11.45 0.72 7.02
CA ASP A 35 10.83 1.52 8.09
C ASP A 35 9.37 1.93 7.75
N THR A 36 9.09 2.21 6.48
CA THR A 36 7.73 2.49 6.01
C THR A 36 6.85 1.25 6.10
N LEU A 37 7.38 0.10 5.69
CA LEU A 37 6.67 -1.18 5.79
C LEU A 37 6.34 -1.52 7.25
N ASP A 38 7.26 -1.29 8.18
CA ASP A 38 7.07 -1.50 9.62
C ASP A 38 6.04 -0.54 10.22
N ALA A 39 6.04 0.73 9.80
CA ALA A 39 5.02 1.70 10.19
C ALA A 39 3.63 1.28 9.70
N VAL A 40 3.51 0.83 8.46
CA VAL A 40 2.26 0.32 7.87
C VAL A 40 1.81 -0.96 8.58
N ALA A 41 2.72 -1.88 8.88
CA ALA A 41 2.40 -3.12 9.59
C ALA A 41 1.86 -2.84 11.01
N ARG A 42 2.47 -1.91 11.74
CA ARG A 42 1.96 -1.46 13.06
C ARG A 42 0.57 -0.84 12.95
N THR A 43 0.38 0.08 12.00
CA THR A 43 -0.90 0.75 11.78
C THR A 43 -1.99 -0.24 11.35
N SER A 44 -1.63 -1.24 10.52
CA SER A 44 -2.52 -2.33 10.12
C SER A 44 -2.95 -3.15 11.35
N ALA A 45 -2.02 -3.45 12.25
CA ALA A 45 -2.31 -4.15 13.49
C ALA A 45 -3.25 -3.36 14.40
N ASP A 46 -3.00 -2.06 14.58
CA ASP A 46 -3.84 -1.17 15.39
C ASP A 46 -5.28 -1.06 14.84
N ARG A 47 -5.45 -1.11 13.52
CA ARG A 47 -6.76 -1.12 12.84
C ARG A 47 -7.47 -2.47 12.88
N GLY A 48 -6.89 -3.49 13.53
CA GLY A 48 -7.48 -4.82 13.63
C GLY A 48 -7.21 -5.73 12.42
N PHE A 49 -6.37 -5.30 11.48
CA PHE A 49 -5.88 -6.16 10.39
C PHE A 49 -4.69 -7.03 10.83
N GLY A 50 -4.18 -6.86 12.06
CA GLY A 50 -3.05 -7.62 12.61
C GLY A 50 -3.41 -9.05 13.00
N GLY A 51 -3.50 -9.94 12.02
CA GLY A 51 -3.63 -11.39 12.21
C GLY A 51 -2.94 -12.14 11.08
N ALA A 52 -2.64 -13.44 11.30
CA ALA A 52 -2.23 -14.29 10.19
C ALA A 52 -3.40 -14.35 9.20
N GLY A 53 -3.20 -13.81 7.99
CA GLY A 53 -4.20 -13.94 6.93
C GLY A 53 -4.45 -15.42 6.62
N ALA A 54 -5.54 -15.71 5.91
CA ALA A 54 -5.97 -17.08 5.55
C ALA A 54 -4.89 -17.91 4.80
N THR A 55 -3.78 -17.30 4.40
CA THR A 55 -2.65 -17.87 3.66
C THR A 55 -1.31 -17.85 4.43
N GLY A 56 -1.30 -17.52 5.73
CA GLY A 56 -0.07 -17.46 6.53
C GLY A 56 0.82 -16.24 6.27
N THR A 57 0.40 -15.35 5.36
CA THR A 57 0.97 -14.01 5.20
C THR A 57 0.46 -13.08 6.29
N GLN A 58 1.36 -12.33 6.91
CA GLN A 58 1.00 -11.26 7.84
C GLN A 58 0.05 -10.29 7.13
N ALA A 59 -1.15 -10.08 7.67
CA ALA A 59 -2.14 -9.22 7.05
C ALA A 59 -1.71 -7.75 7.23
N ILE A 60 -1.04 -7.23 6.21
CA ILE A 60 -0.66 -5.82 6.08
C ILE A 60 -1.71 -5.16 5.18
N ASP A 61 -2.32 -4.08 5.64
CA ASP A 61 -3.19 -3.26 4.82
C ASP A 61 -2.34 -2.34 3.93
N LEU A 62 -2.10 -2.79 2.71
CA LEU A 62 -1.29 -2.08 1.73
C LEU A 62 -1.96 -0.80 1.20
N ALA A 63 -3.27 -0.60 1.42
CA ALA A 63 -3.91 0.65 1.02
C ALA A 63 -3.36 1.86 1.80
N LEU A 64 -2.92 1.63 3.04
CA LEU A 64 -2.31 2.63 3.93
C LEU A 64 -1.10 3.34 3.31
N LEU A 65 -0.38 2.68 2.41
CA LEU A 65 0.77 3.26 1.70
C LEU A 65 0.40 4.47 0.85
N THR A 66 -0.86 4.54 0.41
CA THR A 66 -1.37 5.63 -0.44
C THR A 66 -2.21 6.65 0.33
N ASP A 67 -2.72 6.30 1.51
CA ASP A 67 -3.54 7.18 2.34
C ASP A 67 -2.74 8.40 2.85
N GLY A 68 -1.47 8.19 3.24
CA GLY A 68 -0.59 9.27 3.67
C GLY A 68 -0.37 10.33 2.58
N LEU A 69 -0.17 9.89 1.33
CA LEU A 69 0.01 10.78 0.17
C LEU A 69 -1.23 11.62 -0.15
N ARG A 70 -2.41 11.13 0.24
CA ARG A 70 -3.67 11.85 0.11
C ARG A 70 -3.83 12.87 1.25
N ALA A 71 -3.58 12.47 2.48
CA ALA A 71 -3.68 13.34 3.65
C ALA A 71 -2.73 14.55 3.57
N GLU A 72 -1.49 14.35 3.09
CA GLU A 72 -0.53 15.44 2.85
C GLU A 72 -1.04 16.47 1.84
N ARG A 73 -1.77 16.01 0.81
CA ARG A 73 -2.37 16.88 -0.22
C ARG A 73 -3.61 17.62 0.25
N GLU A 74 -4.31 17.12 1.26
CA GLU A 74 -5.53 17.74 1.81
C GLU A 74 -5.20 18.75 2.93
N GLN A 75 -4.00 18.70 3.51
CA GLN A 75 -3.52 19.63 4.55
C GLN A 75 -2.84 20.90 4.00
N GLY A 76 -2.50 20.94 2.70
CA GLY A 76 -1.94 22.11 2.02
C GLY A 76 -2.90 22.70 1.00
#